data_AF-A0A1G3GHW5-F1
#
_entry.id   AF-A0A1G3GHW5-F1
#
_cell.length_a   1.000
_cell.length_b   1.000
_cell.length_c   1.000
_cell.angle_alpha   90.00
_cell.angle_beta   90.00
_cell.angle_gamma   90.00
#
_symmetry.space_group_name_H-M   'P 1'
#
loop_
_entity.id
_entity.type
_entity.pdbx_description
1 polymer ?
#
loop_
_entity_poly.entity_id
_entity_poly.type
_entity_poly.pdbx_seq_one_letter_code
_entity_poly.pdbx_strand_id
1 'polypeptide(L)'
;MSEKIVFTVVKDEAPFLLEWIAFYRMIGFDTVVIYSNNSTDRTDELCAAMAAEGLIEHHIHQPEGRSPQGHAAWLFRRSGRAKPGDWVLFCDPDEFLNVKFGGHRVDDLIAHMPDKQGILLTWRMFGDAGRQCFTGRSIDPAYCWAAAEENPNNRVVKTLFRYGPEVEFMGVHGPRMTAGYWTEGRPFVSARLTDIDPALPAYAKWRETGQIVTCDSQDSSYRHVQLNHYFTRSAACFAMKQRRGIGGRAPDRADYDHTRYARAHYDASNFNQVQDKSILVLGGELDNIIREFMSVQKIESIQGDIRRDFLLYEAEFVARS
;
A
#
# COMPACT_ATOMS: atom_id res chain seq x y z
N MET A 1 13.86 20.59 -5.07
CA MET A 1 14.20 19.15 -5.03
C MET A 1 12.92 18.38 -5.30
N SER A 2 13.00 17.24 -5.98
CA SER A 2 11.83 16.36 -6.20
C SER A 2 11.42 15.74 -4.88
N GLU A 3 10.14 15.79 -4.57
CA GLU A 3 9.54 15.21 -3.38
C GLU A 3 9.14 13.74 -3.63
N LYS A 4 9.11 12.92 -2.59
CA LYS A 4 8.65 11.52 -2.61
C LYS A 4 7.37 11.40 -1.81
N ILE A 5 6.26 11.14 -2.49
CA ILE A 5 4.91 11.15 -1.95
C ILE A 5 4.36 9.73 -1.96
N VAL A 6 3.91 9.24 -0.81
CA VAL A 6 3.05 8.05 -0.74
C VAL A 6 1.61 8.51 -0.56
N PHE A 7 0.72 7.96 -1.38
CA PHE A 7 -0.70 8.29 -1.41
C PHE A 7 -1.51 7.05 -1.06
N THR A 8 -2.53 7.20 -0.21
CA THR A 8 -3.45 6.12 0.12
C THR A 8 -4.88 6.61 0.32
N VAL A 9 -5.81 5.66 0.25
CA VAL A 9 -7.24 5.88 0.44
C VAL A 9 -7.74 4.88 1.45
N VAL A 10 -8.38 5.36 2.51
CA VAL A 10 -8.69 4.54 3.69
C VAL A 10 -10.13 4.67 4.13
N LYS A 11 -10.66 3.59 4.69
CA LYS A 11 -11.91 3.53 5.42
C LYS A 11 -11.69 2.53 6.53
N ASP A 12 -12.01 2.86 7.77
CA ASP A 12 -11.84 1.99 8.94
C ASP A 12 -10.50 1.22 8.96
N GLU A 13 -9.37 1.94 8.92
CA GLU A 13 -8.01 1.37 8.97
C GLU A 13 -7.23 1.86 10.22
N ALA A 14 -7.91 2.44 11.22
CA ALA A 14 -7.28 3.06 12.39
C ALA A 14 -6.25 2.14 13.10
N PRO A 15 -6.50 0.82 13.28
CA PRO A 15 -5.55 -0.08 13.92
C PRO A 15 -4.20 -0.24 13.20
N PHE A 16 -4.13 0.11 11.90
CA PHE A 16 -2.97 -0.19 11.05
C PHE A 16 -2.19 1.06 10.63
N LEU A 17 -2.82 2.23 10.68
CA LEU A 17 -2.28 3.46 10.12
C LEU A 17 -1.00 3.96 10.81
N LEU A 18 -0.91 3.86 12.14
CA LEU A 18 0.26 4.33 12.87
C LEU A 18 1.56 3.69 12.38
N GLU A 19 1.58 2.36 12.25
CA GLU A 19 2.75 1.62 11.76
C GLU A 19 3.04 1.95 10.29
N TRP A 20 2.00 2.01 9.45
CA TRP A 20 2.16 2.28 8.03
C TRP A 20 2.72 3.68 7.76
N ILE A 21 2.21 4.70 8.43
CA ILE A 21 2.72 6.09 8.32
C ILE A 21 4.17 6.16 8.82
N ALA A 22 4.45 5.58 9.98
CA ALA A 22 5.80 5.55 10.54
C ALA A 22 6.79 4.86 9.59
N PHE A 23 6.38 3.76 8.98
CA PHE A 23 7.19 3.02 8.02
C PHE A 23 7.52 3.85 6.78
N TYR A 24 6.53 4.43 6.12
CA TYR A 24 6.77 5.17 4.88
C TYR A 24 7.65 6.41 5.12
N ARG A 25 7.44 7.11 6.23
CA ARG A 25 8.35 8.18 6.66
C ARG A 25 9.77 7.68 6.89
N MET A 26 9.92 6.59 7.65
CA MET A 26 11.22 6.02 8.01
C MET A 26 12.03 5.59 6.77
N ILE A 27 11.38 4.95 5.79
CA ILE A 27 12.08 4.51 4.58
C ILE A 27 12.39 5.66 3.61
N GLY A 28 11.99 6.88 3.95
CA GLY A 28 12.44 8.11 3.30
C GLY A 28 11.37 8.84 2.49
N PHE A 29 10.09 8.47 2.52
CA PHE A 29 9.06 9.31 1.89
C PHE A 29 8.93 10.64 2.63
N ASP A 30 8.88 11.73 1.86
CA ASP A 30 8.84 13.08 2.38
C ASP A 30 7.43 13.43 2.86
N THR A 31 6.41 12.97 2.13
CA THR A 31 5.00 13.24 2.45
C THR A 31 4.15 11.97 2.34
N VAL A 32 3.27 11.80 3.33
CA VAL A 32 2.22 10.79 3.34
C VAL A 32 0.87 11.49 3.16
N VAL A 33 0.18 11.20 2.06
CA VAL A 33 -1.14 11.77 1.75
C VAL A 33 -2.22 10.72 1.95
N ILE A 34 -3.18 11.01 2.82
CA ILE A 34 -4.26 10.10 3.17
C ILE A 34 -5.59 10.74 2.82
N TYR A 35 -6.36 10.07 1.97
CA TYR A 35 -7.78 10.37 1.77
C TYR A 35 -8.59 9.38 2.57
N SER A 36 -9.33 9.82 3.59
CA SER A 36 -10.22 8.93 4.33
C SER A 36 -11.66 9.11 3.89
N ASN A 37 -12.43 8.02 3.80
CA ASN A 37 -13.80 8.06 3.31
C ASN A 37 -14.77 7.28 4.19
N ASN A 38 -15.74 7.98 4.78
CA ASN A 38 -16.85 7.39 5.53
C ASN A 38 -16.37 6.41 6.61
N SER A 39 -15.30 6.75 7.32
CA SER A 39 -14.81 5.96 8.44
C SER A 39 -15.76 6.12 9.62
N THR A 40 -16.02 5.02 10.31
CA THR A 40 -16.84 4.91 11.51
C THR A 40 -16.02 4.45 12.73
N ASP A 41 -14.76 4.06 12.51
CA ASP A 41 -13.76 3.95 13.57
C ASP A 41 -13.03 5.29 13.79
N ARG A 42 -11.92 5.25 14.54
CA ARG A 42 -11.10 6.43 14.86
C ARG A 42 -10.12 6.84 13.76
N THR A 43 -10.28 6.37 12.53
CA THR A 43 -9.37 6.68 11.41
C THR A 43 -9.23 8.19 11.23
N ASP A 44 -10.35 8.91 11.18
CA ASP A 44 -10.34 10.35 10.95
C ASP A 44 -9.77 11.12 12.15
N GLU A 45 -10.03 10.65 13.37
CA GLU A 45 -9.48 11.23 14.60
C GLU A 45 -7.95 11.12 14.65
N LEU A 46 -7.42 9.92 14.34
CA LEU A 46 -5.98 9.67 14.30
C LEU A 46 -5.31 10.50 13.20
N CYS A 47 -5.88 10.48 11.98
CA CYS A 47 -5.36 11.24 10.86
C CYS A 47 -5.36 12.75 11.15
N ALA A 48 -6.40 13.29 11.77
CA ALA A 48 -6.46 14.69 12.15
C ALA A 48 -5.38 15.05 13.18
N ALA A 49 -5.15 14.21 14.20
CA ALA A 49 -4.09 14.41 15.18
C ALA A 49 -2.70 14.36 14.55
N MET A 50 -2.45 13.43 13.63
CA MET A 50 -1.18 13.32 12.92
C MET A 50 -0.94 14.47 11.94
N ALA A 51 -1.98 14.94 11.26
CA ALA A 51 -1.89 16.10 10.37
C ALA A 51 -1.57 17.39 11.14
N ALA A 52 -2.12 17.55 12.35
CA ALA A 52 -1.81 18.70 13.21
C ALA A 52 -0.33 18.77 13.60
N GLU A 53 0.34 17.62 13.70
CA GLU A 53 1.78 17.50 13.95
C GLU A 53 2.63 17.54 12.67
N GLY A 54 2.00 17.77 11.50
CA GLY A 54 2.69 17.78 10.21
C GLY A 54 3.26 16.43 9.77
N LEU A 55 2.76 15.33 10.33
CA LEU A 55 3.23 13.98 10.00
C LEU A 55 2.65 13.46 8.67
N ILE A 56 1.45 13.92 8.33
CA ILE A 56 0.70 13.54 7.12
C ILE A 56 -0.07 14.73 6.55
N GLU A 57 -0.48 14.62 5.29
CA GLU A 57 -1.54 15.42 4.70
C GLU A 57 -2.84 14.60 4.70
N HIS A 58 -3.87 15.10 5.37
CA HIS A 58 -5.15 14.38 5.51
C HIS A 58 -6.28 15.11 4.78
N HIS A 59 -7.04 14.36 3.98
CA HIS A 59 -8.21 14.83 3.26
C HIS A 59 -9.43 13.96 3.59
N ILE A 60 -10.48 14.59 4.12
CA ILE A 60 -11.80 13.94 4.21
C ILE A 60 -12.38 13.85 2.80
N HIS A 61 -12.69 12.63 2.37
CA HIS A 61 -13.15 12.33 1.02
C HIS A 61 -14.58 11.80 1.04
N GLN A 62 -15.43 12.43 0.23
CA GLN A 62 -16.76 11.91 -0.08
C GLN A 62 -16.74 11.36 -1.52
N PRO A 63 -16.93 10.05 -1.72
CA PRO A 63 -16.82 9.44 -3.05
C PRO A 63 -17.92 9.85 -4.04
N GLU A 64 -19.03 10.46 -3.58
CA GLU A 64 -20.15 10.92 -4.42
C GLU A 64 -20.68 9.84 -5.39
N GLY A 65 -20.81 8.60 -4.91
CA GLY A 65 -21.26 7.46 -5.72
C GLY A 65 -20.23 6.90 -6.71
N ARG A 66 -19.01 7.44 -6.73
CA ARG A 66 -17.88 6.92 -7.55
C ARG A 66 -17.03 5.94 -6.75
N SER A 67 -16.09 5.26 -7.42
CA SER A 67 -15.03 4.51 -6.72
C SER A 67 -14.23 5.48 -5.84
N PRO A 68 -14.14 5.24 -4.52
CA PRO A 68 -13.32 6.04 -3.61
C PRO A 68 -11.86 6.18 -4.08
N GLN A 69 -11.20 5.06 -4.40
CA GLN A 69 -9.80 5.08 -4.85
C GLN A 69 -9.61 5.87 -6.14
N GLY A 70 -10.43 5.62 -7.16
CA GLY A 70 -10.34 6.32 -8.44
C GLY A 70 -10.66 7.81 -8.31
N HIS A 71 -11.66 8.17 -7.49
CA HIS A 71 -12.04 9.56 -7.28
C HIS A 71 -11.01 10.34 -6.47
N ALA A 72 -10.47 9.76 -5.39
CA ALA A 72 -9.42 10.39 -4.60
C ALA A 72 -8.12 10.58 -5.42
N ALA A 73 -7.72 9.59 -6.22
CA ALA A 73 -6.57 9.72 -7.10
C ALA A 73 -6.76 10.83 -8.16
N TRP A 74 -7.98 10.99 -8.67
CA TRP A 74 -8.32 12.11 -9.56
C TRP A 74 -8.28 13.46 -8.83
N LEU A 75 -8.78 13.54 -7.59
CA LEU A 75 -8.71 14.75 -6.76
C LEU A 75 -7.26 15.15 -6.44
N PHE A 76 -6.43 14.18 -6.04
CA PHE A 76 -5.00 14.39 -5.80
C PHE A 76 -4.28 14.92 -7.04
N ARG A 77 -4.56 14.36 -8.23
CA ARG A 77 -4.02 14.89 -9.48
C ARG A 77 -4.50 16.32 -9.75
N ARG A 78 -5.79 16.61 -9.53
CA ARG A 78 -6.37 17.93 -9.80
C ARG A 78 -5.95 19.02 -8.82
N SER A 79 -5.54 18.65 -7.60
CA SER A 79 -5.05 19.63 -6.61
C SER A 79 -3.70 20.22 -7.03
N GLY A 80 -2.98 19.60 -7.97
CA GLY A 80 -1.63 20.01 -8.35
C GLY A 80 -0.59 19.75 -7.26
N ARG A 81 -0.90 18.85 -6.31
CA ARG A 81 -0.03 18.57 -5.15
C ARG A 81 1.31 17.99 -5.57
N ALA A 82 1.30 17.01 -6.48
CA ALA A 82 2.53 16.48 -7.08
C ALA A 82 2.96 17.38 -8.24
N LYS A 83 4.24 17.74 -8.27
CA LYS A 83 4.87 18.58 -9.30
C LYS A 83 5.69 17.71 -10.25
N PRO A 84 5.96 18.19 -11.48
CA PRO A 84 6.86 17.51 -12.39
C PRO A 84 8.21 17.21 -11.73
N GLY A 85 8.61 15.94 -11.76
CA GLY A 85 9.85 15.45 -11.16
C GLY A 85 9.68 14.74 -9.82
N ASP A 86 8.59 14.99 -9.09
CA ASP A 86 8.27 14.28 -7.84
C ASP A 86 8.07 12.79 -8.08
N TRP A 87 8.27 11.97 -7.06
CA TRP A 87 8.02 10.53 -7.10
C TRP A 87 6.74 10.24 -6.33
N VAL A 88 5.84 9.45 -6.93
CA VAL A 88 4.53 9.14 -6.36
C VAL A 88 4.33 7.63 -6.31
N LEU A 89 3.83 7.13 -5.18
CA LEU A 89 3.39 5.75 -5.00
C LEU A 89 1.98 5.74 -4.42
N PHE A 90 1.03 5.11 -5.12
CA PHE A 90 -0.24 4.71 -4.50
C PHE A 90 -0.02 3.38 -3.78
N CYS A 91 -0.11 3.38 -2.45
CA CYS A 91 0.07 2.17 -1.64
C CYS A 91 -1.09 1.98 -0.65
N ASP A 92 -1.61 0.76 -0.54
CA ASP A 92 -2.67 0.43 0.41
C ASP A 92 -2.11 0.25 1.84
N PRO A 93 -2.89 0.45 2.92
CA PRO A 93 -2.39 0.40 4.30
C PRO A 93 -1.90 -0.98 4.77
N ASP A 94 -2.08 -2.02 3.95
CA ASP A 94 -1.58 -3.38 4.15
C ASP A 94 -0.41 -3.74 3.23
N GLU A 95 0.22 -2.74 2.63
CA GLU A 95 1.37 -2.88 1.75
C GLU A 95 2.59 -2.11 2.27
N PHE A 96 3.77 -2.74 2.19
CA PHE A 96 5.03 -2.18 2.69
C PHE A 96 6.17 -2.37 1.68
N LEU A 97 6.78 -1.27 1.23
CA LEU A 97 7.91 -1.26 0.29
C LEU A 97 9.20 -1.74 0.96
N ASN A 98 9.66 -2.92 0.58
CA ASN A 98 10.87 -3.54 1.11
C ASN A 98 12.01 -3.45 0.07
N VAL A 99 12.85 -2.44 0.21
CA VAL A 99 14.12 -2.29 -0.53
C VAL A 99 15.18 -3.13 0.20
N LYS A 100 15.85 -4.04 -0.51
CA LYS A 100 16.75 -5.04 0.08
C LYS A 100 18.24 -4.77 -0.15
N PHE A 101 18.59 -3.54 -0.48
CA PHE A 101 19.96 -3.10 -0.73
C PHE A 101 20.18 -1.67 -0.23
N GLY A 102 21.45 -1.24 -0.21
CA GLY A 102 21.83 0.08 0.29
C GLY A 102 21.47 0.25 1.76
N GLY A 103 20.86 1.38 2.10
CA GLY A 103 20.31 1.66 3.41
C GLY A 103 18.86 1.17 3.61
N HIS A 104 18.31 0.37 2.70
CA HIS A 104 16.89 -0.02 2.72
C HIS A 104 15.93 1.17 2.63
N ARG A 105 16.30 2.19 1.83
CA ARG A 105 15.51 3.42 1.64
C ARG A 105 14.97 3.55 0.22
N VAL A 106 13.91 4.35 0.08
CA VAL A 106 13.38 4.73 -1.23
C VAL A 106 14.41 5.54 -2.03
N ASP A 107 15.28 6.30 -1.37
CA ASP A 107 16.36 7.05 -2.02
C ASP A 107 17.40 6.12 -2.65
N ASP A 108 17.74 4.99 -1.99
CA ASP A 108 18.61 3.97 -2.60
C ASP A 108 18.01 3.46 -3.90
N LEU A 109 16.69 3.21 -3.90
CA LEU A 109 15.96 2.75 -5.07
C LEU A 109 15.96 3.78 -6.19
N ILE A 110 15.61 5.03 -5.90
CA ILE A 110 15.59 6.14 -6.86
C ILE A 110 16.98 6.41 -7.44
N ALA A 111 18.04 6.33 -6.63
CA ALA A 111 19.41 6.53 -7.07
C ALA A 111 19.88 5.48 -8.09
N HIS A 112 19.32 4.26 -8.07
CA HIS A 112 19.59 3.23 -9.09
C HIS A 112 18.84 3.45 -10.41
N MET A 113 17.90 4.39 -10.45
CA MET A 113 17.03 4.64 -11.60
C MET A 113 16.91 6.15 -11.96
N PRO A 114 18.03 6.89 -12.06
CA PRO A 114 18.00 8.36 -12.16
C PRO A 114 17.30 8.88 -13.43
N ASP A 115 17.43 8.13 -14.53
CA ASP A 115 16.90 8.44 -15.86
C ASP A 115 15.61 7.67 -16.19
N LYS A 116 15.01 6.96 -15.22
CA LYS A 116 13.83 6.13 -15.42
C LYS A 116 12.54 6.88 -15.09
N GLN A 117 11.44 6.42 -15.65
CA GLN A 117 10.10 6.92 -15.32
C GLN A 117 9.59 6.34 -14.01
N GLY A 118 9.94 5.10 -13.70
CA GLY A 118 9.39 4.43 -12.53
C GLY A 118 9.80 2.97 -12.43
N ILE A 119 9.38 2.36 -11.34
CA ILE A 119 9.59 0.94 -11.06
C ILE A 119 8.27 0.24 -10.75
N LEU A 120 8.10 -0.94 -11.35
CA LEU A 120 7.02 -1.87 -11.01
C LEU A 120 7.44 -2.67 -9.78
N LEU A 121 6.73 -2.44 -8.68
CA LEU A 121 6.93 -3.08 -7.38
C LEU A 121 6.04 -4.31 -7.29
N THR A 122 6.63 -5.48 -7.51
CA THR A 122 5.93 -6.77 -7.46
C THR A 122 5.48 -7.10 -6.04
N TRP A 123 4.21 -7.50 -5.89
CA TRP A 123 3.65 -7.96 -4.63
C TRP A 123 4.36 -9.20 -4.11
N ARG A 124 4.60 -9.23 -2.81
CA ARG A 124 4.93 -10.44 -2.05
C ARG A 124 3.78 -10.69 -1.10
N MET A 125 2.95 -11.68 -1.40
CA MET A 125 1.76 -11.97 -0.58
C MET A 125 2.15 -12.69 0.71
N PHE A 126 1.71 -12.15 1.86
CA PHE A 126 1.88 -12.75 3.18
C PHE A 126 0.56 -13.31 3.72
N GLY A 127 0.67 -14.37 4.51
CA GLY A 127 -0.44 -14.99 5.20
C GLY A 127 -0.60 -14.52 6.65
N ASP A 128 -1.59 -15.11 7.30
CA ASP A 128 -1.96 -14.88 8.70
C ASP A 128 -1.08 -15.62 9.71
N ALA A 129 -0.14 -16.46 9.26
CA ALA A 129 0.64 -17.38 10.09
C ALA A 129 -0.22 -18.27 11.02
N GLY A 130 -1.44 -18.61 10.60
CA GLY A 130 -2.40 -19.38 11.39
C GLY A 130 -2.99 -18.62 12.59
N ARG A 131 -2.89 -17.28 12.60
CA ARG A 131 -3.29 -16.46 13.75
C ARG A 131 -4.74 -16.03 13.67
N GLN A 132 -5.44 -16.17 14.79
CA GLN A 132 -6.78 -15.64 14.95
C GLN A 132 -6.77 -14.11 15.20
N CYS A 133 -5.82 -13.64 16.01
CA CYS A 133 -5.69 -12.23 16.40
C CYS A 133 -4.43 -11.58 15.82
N PHE A 134 -4.50 -10.27 15.63
CA PHE A 134 -3.41 -9.41 15.19
C PHE A 134 -2.45 -9.13 16.35
N THR A 135 -1.14 -9.10 16.09
CA THR A 135 -0.15 -8.73 17.13
C THR A 135 -0.09 -7.23 17.40
N GLY A 136 -0.79 -6.43 16.58
CA GLY A 136 -0.74 -4.97 16.57
C GLY A 136 0.28 -4.40 15.59
N ARG A 137 1.05 -5.25 14.90
CA ARG A 137 2.08 -4.89 13.93
C ARG A 137 2.08 -5.86 12.75
N SER A 138 2.22 -5.34 11.53
CA SER A 138 2.39 -6.14 10.31
C SER A 138 3.87 -6.48 10.10
N ILE A 139 4.77 -5.56 10.45
CA ILE A 139 6.22 -5.79 10.47
C ILE A 139 6.56 -6.42 11.82
N ASP A 140 6.32 -7.73 11.91
CA ASP A 140 6.43 -8.53 13.13
C ASP A 140 7.01 -9.92 12.79
N PRO A 141 7.89 -10.51 13.64
CA PRO A 141 8.35 -11.88 13.47
C PRO A 141 7.23 -12.93 13.32
N ALA A 142 6.02 -12.64 13.82
CA ALA A 142 4.83 -13.46 13.66
C ALA A 142 4.28 -13.48 12.24
N TYR A 143 4.54 -12.45 11.41
CA TYR A 143 4.01 -12.31 10.04
C TYR A 143 5.10 -12.45 8.97
N CYS A 144 5.90 -13.51 9.09
CA CYS A 144 7.00 -13.78 8.15
C CYS A 144 6.70 -14.92 7.16
N TRP A 145 5.45 -15.38 7.06
CA TRP A 145 5.06 -16.46 6.17
C TRP A 145 4.40 -15.90 4.92
N ALA A 146 4.97 -16.23 3.76
CA ALA A 146 4.56 -15.74 2.46
C ALA A 146 4.22 -16.87 1.49
N ALA A 147 3.63 -16.51 0.35
CA ALA A 147 3.42 -17.41 -0.78
C ALA A 147 4.74 -17.97 -1.30
N ALA A 148 4.75 -19.10 -1.99
CA ALA A 148 5.92 -19.45 -2.81
C ALA A 148 6.14 -18.37 -3.88
N GLU A 149 7.38 -18.13 -4.33
CA GLU A 149 7.69 -17.00 -5.24
C GLU A 149 6.97 -17.13 -6.59
N GLU A 150 6.81 -18.37 -7.06
CA GLU A 150 6.12 -18.76 -8.29
C GLU A 150 4.59 -18.59 -8.25
N ASN A 151 4.02 -18.23 -7.09
CA ASN A 151 2.59 -18.01 -6.96
C ASN A 151 2.14 -16.89 -7.94
N PRO A 152 1.03 -17.04 -8.68
CA PRO A 152 0.60 -16.01 -9.63
C PRO A 152 0.10 -14.72 -8.95
N ASN A 153 -0.44 -14.78 -7.73
CA ASN A 153 -0.96 -13.58 -7.02
C ASN A 153 0.14 -12.57 -6.68
N ASN A 154 1.34 -13.09 -6.54
CA ASN A 154 2.59 -12.37 -6.34
C ASN A 154 2.93 -11.45 -7.54
N ARG A 155 2.41 -11.73 -8.75
CA ARG A 155 2.74 -10.93 -9.96
C ARG A 155 2.01 -9.60 -10.07
N VAL A 156 1.05 -9.33 -9.20
CA VAL A 156 0.40 -8.01 -9.15
C VAL A 156 1.42 -6.96 -8.75
N VAL A 157 1.29 -5.74 -9.27
CA VAL A 157 2.27 -4.67 -9.02
C VAL A 157 1.60 -3.41 -8.48
N LYS A 158 2.36 -2.64 -7.71
CA LYS A 158 2.18 -1.18 -7.63
C LYS A 158 3.31 -0.51 -8.41
N THR A 159 3.18 0.77 -8.72
CA THR A 159 4.22 1.51 -9.43
C THR A 159 4.63 2.72 -8.61
N LEU A 160 5.92 2.81 -8.29
CA LEU A 160 6.55 4.06 -7.86
C LEU A 160 7.01 4.77 -9.12
N PHE A 161 6.49 5.95 -9.41
CA PHE A 161 6.75 6.64 -10.67
C PHE A 161 7.05 8.12 -10.47
N ARG A 162 7.84 8.67 -11.37
CA ARG A 162 8.07 10.09 -11.51
C ARG A 162 6.81 10.75 -12.09
N TYR A 163 6.32 11.76 -11.41
CA TYR A 163 5.18 12.54 -11.84
C TYR A 163 5.59 13.58 -12.89
N GLY A 164 4.72 13.82 -13.86
CA GLY A 164 5.01 14.71 -14.98
C GLY A 164 3.79 14.93 -15.87
N PRO A 165 3.88 15.83 -16.88
CA PRO A 165 2.80 16.12 -17.82
C PRO A 165 2.32 14.89 -18.61
N GLU A 166 3.15 13.86 -18.73
CA GLU A 166 2.85 12.58 -19.34
C GLU A 166 1.87 11.71 -18.52
N VAL A 167 1.61 12.03 -17.26
CA VAL A 167 0.68 11.29 -16.38
C VAL A 167 -0.74 11.82 -16.54
N GLU A 168 -1.56 11.08 -17.31
CA GLU A 168 -2.96 11.43 -17.55
C GLU A 168 -3.87 11.05 -16.38
N PHE A 169 -3.58 9.93 -15.72
CA PHE A 169 -4.36 9.41 -14.60
C PHE A 169 -3.47 8.61 -13.66
N MET A 170 -3.75 8.69 -12.35
CA MET A 170 -3.09 7.84 -11.36
C MET A 170 -3.98 6.65 -11.03
N GLY A 171 -3.68 5.49 -11.62
CA GLY A 171 -4.35 4.25 -11.27
C GLY A 171 -3.82 3.67 -9.95
N VAL A 172 -4.63 2.83 -9.32
CA VAL A 172 -4.31 2.18 -8.04
C VAL A 172 -3.04 1.31 -8.11
N HIS A 173 -2.73 0.77 -9.29
CA HIS A 173 -1.54 -0.06 -9.53
C HIS A 173 -0.41 0.69 -10.27
N GLY A 174 -0.71 1.81 -10.92
CA GLY A 174 0.26 2.58 -11.69
C GLY A 174 -0.38 3.64 -12.59
N PRO A 175 0.44 4.50 -13.20
CA PRO A 175 -0.05 5.62 -13.98
C PRO A 175 -0.61 5.19 -15.34
N ARG A 176 -1.61 5.93 -15.84
CA ARG A 176 -1.91 5.98 -17.27
C ARG A 176 -1.07 7.08 -17.90
N MET A 177 -0.28 6.69 -18.89
CA MET A 177 0.59 7.60 -19.62
C MET A 177 -0.09 8.14 -20.89
N THR A 178 0.33 9.30 -21.36
CA THR A 178 -0.09 9.83 -22.68
C THR A 178 0.32 8.88 -23.81
N ALA A 179 -0.38 8.95 -24.95
CA ALA A 179 -0.05 8.09 -26.09
C ALA A 179 1.40 8.27 -26.60
N GLY A 180 1.89 9.51 -26.65
CA GLY A 180 3.25 9.85 -27.10
C GLY A 180 4.37 9.47 -26.11
N TYR A 181 4.02 9.19 -24.85
CA TYR A 181 5.01 8.78 -23.86
C TYR A 181 5.72 7.48 -24.25
N TRP A 182 5.01 6.51 -24.84
CA TRP A 182 5.58 5.19 -25.11
C TRP A 182 6.64 5.18 -26.21
N THR A 183 6.81 6.28 -26.95
CA THR A 183 7.84 6.44 -27.99
C THR A 183 9.01 7.32 -27.55
N GLU A 184 8.76 8.32 -26.69
CA GLU A 184 9.75 9.37 -26.34
C GLU A 184 10.10 9.39 -24.84
N GLY A 185 9.34 8.67 -24.04
CA GLY A 185 9.43 8.65 -22.60
C GLY A 185 10.62 7.85 -22.08
N ARG A 186 10.92 8.07 -20.79
CA ARG A 186 11.91 7.29 -20.05
C ARG A 186 11.41 5.86 -19.87
N PRO A 187 12.28 4.85 -19.78
CA PRO A 187 11.82 3.49 -19.52
C PRO A 187 11.31 3.33 -18.08
N PHE A 188 10.38 2.41 -17.89
CA PHE A 188 10.08 1.83 -16.58
C PHE A 188 11.01 0.64 -16.33
N VAL A 189 11.28 0.33 -15.07
CA VAL A 189 12.07 -0.84 -14.67
C VAL A 189 11.22 -1.85 -13.90
N SER A 190 11.55 -3.14 -13.99
CA SER A 190 10.94 -4.18 -13.16
C SER A 190 11.60 -4.30 -11.79
N ALA A 191 11.07 -5.16 -10.92
CA ALA A 191 11.67 -5.48 -9.62
C ALA A 191 13.06 -6.14 -9.72
N ARG A 192 13.49 -6.52 -10.94
CA ARG A 192 14.87 -6.95 -11.26
C ARG A 192 15.85 -5.80 -11.43
N LEU A 193 15.39 -4.55 -11.40
CA LEU A 193 16.16 -3.34 -11.73
C LEU A 193 16.66 -3.33 -13.18
N THR A 194 15.88 -3.93 -14.09
CA THR A 194 16.11 -3.90 -15.53
C THR A 194 14.96 -3.21 -16.24
N ASP A 195 15.23 -2.54 -17.35
CA ASP A 195 14.19 -1.92 -18.18
C ASP A 195 13.18 -2.97 -18.64
N ILE A 196 11.88 -2.65 -18.55
CA ILE A 196 10.83 -3.49 -19.10
C ILE A 196 10.84 -3.39 -20.63
N ASP A 197 10.52 -4.49 -21.32
CA ASP A 197 10.25 -4.46 -22.76
C ASP A 197 8.76 -4.16 -23.01
N PRO A 198 8.37 -2.98 -23.52
CA PRO A 198 6.97 -2.64 -23.76
C PRO A 198 6.22 -3.58 -24.72
N ALA A 199 6.92 -4.42 -25.47
CA ALA A 199 6.32 -5.44 -26.35
C ALA A 199 5.81 -6.67 -25.59
N LEU A 200 6.24 -6.90 -24.34
CA LEU A 200 5.77 -8.05 -23.56
C LEU A 200 4.28 -7.93 -23.24
N PRO A 201 3.53 -9.05 -23.17
CA PRO A 201 2.08 -9.03 -23.06
C PRO A 201 1.52 -8.16 -21.93
N ALA A 202 2.14 -8.17 -20.75
CA ALA A 202 1.71 -7.37 -19.61
C ALA A 202 1.80 -5.86 -19.89
N TYR A 203 2.87 -5.43 -20.56
CA TYR A 203 3.19 -4.02 -20.79
C TYR A 203 2.56 -3.47 -22.08
N ALA A 204 2.40 -4.31 -23.10
CA ALA A 204 1.60 -4.00 -24.28
C ALA A 204 0.14 -3.73 -23.87
N LYS A 205 -0.44 -4.58 -23.00
CA LYS A 205 -1.78 -4.34 -22.44
C LYS A 205 -1.84 -3.06 -21.61
N TRP A 206 -0.80 -2.76 -20.82
CA TRP A 206 -0.74 -1.50 -20.08
C TRP A 206 -0.76 -0.29 -21.03
N ARG A 207 0.04 -0.31 -22.09
CA ARG A 207 0.06 0.73 -23.12
C ARG A 207 -1.31 0.91 -23.80
N GLU A 208 -1.98 -0.18 -24.14
CA GLU A 208 -3.28 -0.15 -24.82
C GLU A 208 -4.43 0.34 -23.92
N THR A 209 -4.46 -0.14 -22.69
CA THR A 209 -5.60 0.10 -21.77
C THR A 209 -5.37 1.26 -20.80
N GLY A 210 -4.12 1.69 -20.66
CA GLY A 210 -3.70 2.62 -19.61
C GLY A 210 -3.66 2.02 -18.21
N GLN A 211 -3.85 0.70 -18.06
CA GLN A 211 -3.92 0.02 -16.77
C GLN A 211 -2.89 -1.09 -16.67
N ILE A 212 -1.89 -0.89 -15.80
CA ILE A 212 -1.02 -1.97 -15.32
C ILE A 212 -1.69 -2.64 -14.13
N VAL A 213 -1.61 -3.97 -14.07
CA VAL A 213 -2.11 -4.75 -12.92
C VAL A 213 -1.06 -5.77 -12.50
N THR A 214 -0.47 -6.47 -13.46
CA THR A 214 0.55 -7.49 -13.22
C THR A 214 1.81 -7.22 -14.04
N CYS A 215 2.96 -7.70 -13.56
CA CYS A 215 4.18 -7.76 -14.36
C CYS A 215 4.22 -9.02 -15.25
N ASP A 216 5.10 -9.00 -16.25
CA ASP A 216 5.45 -10.23 -16.94
C ASP A 216 6.14 -11.22 -16.00
N SER A 217 6.02 -12.52 -16.25
CA SER A 217 6.58 -13.54 -15.36
C SER A 217 8.10 -13.49 -15.32
N GLN A 218 8.74 -13.15 -16.45
CA GLN A 218 10.19 -13.03 -16.51
C GLN A 218 10.70 -11.85 -15.66
N ASP A 219 9.87 -10.84 -15.45
CA ASP A 219 10.19 -9.63 -14.70
C ASP A 219 9.81 -9.69 -13.21
N SER A 220 9.09 -10.75 -12.80
CA SER A 220 8.80 -11.02 -11.40
C SER A 220 10.09 -11.34 -10.64
N SER A 221 10.36 -10.63 -9.55
CA SER A 221 11.51 -10.86 -8.68
C SER A 221 11.30 -10.28 -7.29
N TYR A 222 11.94 -10.91 -6.30
CA TYR A 222 11.94 -10.54 -4.88
C TYR A 222 13.33 -10.25 -4.33
N ARG A 223 14.33 -10.20 -5.22
CA ARG A 223 15.74 -10.15 -4.84
C ARG A 223 16.17 -8.77 -4.36
N HIS A 224 15.79 -7.72 -5.09
CA HIS A 224 16.26 -6.35 -4.85
C HIS A 224 15.21 -5.49 -4.16
N VAL A 225 13.96 -5.63 -4.57
CA VAL A 225 12.84 -4.88 -4.05
C VAL A 225 11.58 -5.71 -4.16
N GLN A 226 10.67 -5.55 -3.20
CA GLN A 226 9.32 -6.12 -3.28
C GLN A 226 8.34 -5.24 -2.50
N LEU A 227 7.05 -5.41 -2.76
CA LEU A 227 6.00 -4.83 -1.95
C LEU A 227 5.33 -5.92 -1.11
N ASN A 228 5.66 -5.99 0.18
CA ASN A 228 5.02 -6.94 1.08
C ASN A 228 3.54 -6.60 1.19
N HIS A 229 2.65 -7.54 0.91
CA HIS A 229 1.21 -7.36 1.02
C HIS A 229 0.64 -8.29 2.10
N TYR A 230 0.29 -7.69 3.25
CA TYR A 230 -0.30 -8.37 4.40
C TYR A 230 -1.82 -8.31 4.32
N PHE A 231 -2.39 -8.83 3.24
CA PHE A 231 -3.82 -8.70 2.96
C PHE A 231 -4.72 -9.28 4.07
N THR A 232 -4.34 -10.43 4.62
CA THR A 232 -5.13 -11.10 5.67
C THR A 232 -4.78 -10.62 7.06
N ARG A 233 -3.48 -10.55 7.40
CA ARG A 233 -2.91 -10.33 8.75
C ARG A 233 -3.36 -11.36 9.79
N SER A 234 -4.64 -11.48 10.06
CA SER A 234 -5.23 -12.46 10.97
C SER A 234 -6.66 -12.78 10.53
N ALA A 235 -7.23 -13.85 11.06
CA ALA A 235 -8.64 -14.16 10.81
C ALA A 235 -9.56 -13.00 11.24
N ALA A 236 -9.30 -12.37 12.39
CA ALA A 236 -10.04 -11.22 12.88
C ALA A 236 -9.87 -9.98 11.97
N CYS A 237 -8.65 -9.67 11.52
CA CYS A 237 -8.41 -8.56 10.59
C CYS A 237 -9.15 -8.75 9.27
N PHE A 238 -9.14 -9.97 8.72
CA PHE A 238 -9.88 -10.25 7.49
C PHE A 238 -11.39 -10.09 7.72
N ALA A 239 -11.94 -10.61 8.81
CA ALA A 239 -13.35 -10.45 9.17
C ALA A 239 -13.75 -8.96 9.30
N MET A 240 -12.86 -8.10 9.81
CA MET A 240 -13.08 -6.66 9.87
C MET A 240 -13.14 -6.04 8.47
N LYS A 241 -12.24 -6.43 7.56
CA LYS A 241 -12.30 -6.01 6.15
C LYS A 241 -13.64 -6.41 5.50
N GLN A 242 -14.18 -7.59 5.82
CA GLN A 242 -15.52 -7.99 5.33
C GLN A 242 -16.63 -7.08 5.86
N ARG A 243 -16.63 -6.78 7.17
CA ARG A 243 -17.66 -5.95 7.81
C ARG A 243 -17.68 -4.52 7.28
N ARG A 244 -16.50 -3.96 6.99
CA ARG A 244 -16.35 -2.62 6.43
C ARG A 244 -16.89 -2.49 5.00
N GLY A 245 -16.83 -3.59 4.23
CA GLY A 245 -16.97 -3.60 2.78
C GLY A 245 -15.73 -3.03 2.06
N ILE A 246 -15.74 -3.05 0.72
CA ILE A 246 -14.59 -2.59 -0.08
C ILE A 246 -14.48 -1.06 0.00
N GLY A 247 -13.60 -0.57 0.89
CA GLY A 247 -13.34 0.86 1.07
C GLY A 247 -12.89 1.61 -0.18
N GLY A 248 -12.42 0.91 -1.22
CA GLY A 248 -11.94 1.48 -2.48
C GLY A 248 -12.89 1.45 -3.68
N ARG A 249 -14.10 0.87 -3.58
CA ARG A 249 -15.06 0.77 -4.70
C ARG A 249 -16.44 1.36 -4.39
N ALA A 250 -17.21 1.62 -5.45
CA ALA A 250 -18.56 2.18 -5.33
C ALA A 250 -19.54 1.16 -4.69
N PRO A 251 -20.60 1.62 -3.99
CA PRO A 251 -21.52 0.76 -3.25
C PRO A 251 -22.41 -0.15 -4.12
N ASP A 252 -22.52 0.11 -5.42
CA ASP A 252 -23.43 -0.56 -6.34
C ASP A 252 -22.95 -1.93 -6.85
N ARG A 253 -21.80 -2.42 -6.37
CA ARG A 253 -21.21 -3.72 -6.71
C ARG A 253 -21.27 -4.72 -5.55
N ALA A 254 -22.46 -4.92 -4.99
CA ALA A 254 -22.69 -5.85 -3.88
C ALA A 254 -22.25 -7.29 -4.22
N ASP A 255 -22.42 -7.71 -5.47
CA ASP A 255 -21.98 -9.00 -6.01
C ASP A 255 -20.45 -9.23 -5.88
N TYR A 256 -19.66 -8.18 -6.09
CA TYR A 256 -18.20 -8.22 -5.99
C TYR A 256 -17.71 -8.16 -4.54
N ASP A 257 -18.42 -7.46 -3.65
CA ASP A 257 -18.12 -7.41 -2.21
C ASP A 257 -18.26 -8.81 -1.58
N HIS A 258 -19.33 -9.53 -1.94
CA HIS A 258 -19.57 -10.91 -1.50
C HIS A 258 -18.47 -11.89 -1.92
N THR A 259 -17.86 -11.72 -3.11
CA THR A 259 -16.84 -12.66 -3.60
C THR A 259 -15.44 -12.36 -3.07
N ARG A 260 -15.06 -11.07 -2.95
CA ARG A 260 -13.75 -10.66 -2.43
C ARG A 260 -13.61 -10.87 -0.92
N TYR A 261 -14.71 -10.86 -0.18
CA TYR A 261 -14.68 -11.11 1.26
C TYR A 261 -15.26 -12.46 1.66
N ALA A 262 -15.58 -13.32 0.68
CA ALA A 262 -15.88 -14.71 0.94
C ALA A 262 -14.69 -15.46 1.55
N ARG A 263 -15.00 -16.54 2.27
CA ARG A 263 -14.00 -17.50 2.75
C ARG A 263 -13.08 -18.01 1.64
N ALA A 264 -13.62 -18.24 0.44
CA ALA A 264 -12.82 -18.65 -0.71
C ALA A 264 -11.73 -17.62 -1.07
N HIS A 265 -12.00 -16.32 -0.93
CA HIS A 265 -10.99 -15.29 -1.17
C HIS A 265 -10.00 -15.16 -0.02
N TYR A 266 -10.44 -15.42 1.22
CA TYR A 266 -9.50 -15.57 2.34
C TYR A 266 -8.48 -16.67 2.03
N ASP A 267 -8.94 -17.87 1.70
CA ASP A 267 -8.07 -19.01 1.44
C ASP A 267 -7.20 -18.79 0.19
N ALA A 268 -7.71 -18.06 -0.82
CA ALA A 268 -6.95 -17.70 -2.02
C ALA A 268 -5.96 -16.54 -1.83
N SER A 269 -6.02 -15.82 -0.71
CA SER A 269 -5.14 -14.68 -0.40
C SER A 269 -4.33 -14.89 0.90
N ASN A 270 -4.50 -16.02 1.59
CA ASN A 270 -3.81 -16.37 2.83
C ASN A 270 -2.65 -17.33 2.57
N PHE A 271 -1.41 -16.82 2.52
CA PHE A 271 -0.27 -17.62 2.09
C PHE A 271 0.76 -17.87 3.18
N ASN A 272 0.86 -19.13 3.61
CA ASN A 272 1.77 -19.56 4.67
C ASN A 272 2.76 -20.64 4.19
N GLN A 273 3.44 -20.43 3.05
CA GLN A 273 4.20 -21.48 2.37
C GLN A 273 5.71 -21.41 2.65
N VAL A 274 6.31 -20.22 2.63
CA VAL A 274 7.76 -20.03 2.83
C VAL A 274 8.02 -18.86 3.77
N GLN A 275 9.16 -18.88 4.46
CA GLN A 275 9.54 -17.75 5.32
C GLN A 275 10.23 -16.65 4.52
N ASP A 276 9.77 -15.42 4.70
CA ASP A 276 10.46 -14.20 4.27
C ASP A 276 10.56 -13.25 5.47
N LYS A 277 11.78 -13.10 5.98
CA LYS A 277 12.11 -12.26 7.15
C LYS A 277 12.81 -10.96 6.74
N SER A 278 12.94 -10.69 5.43
CA SER A 278 13.84 -9.66 4.91
C SER A 278 13.50 -8.25 5.40
N ILE A 279 12.21 -7.95 5.62
CA ILE A 279 11.76 -6.63 6.10
C ILE A 279 12.08 -6.40 7.59
N LEU A 280 12.31 -7.46 8.38
CA LEU A 280 12.50 -7.35 9.84
C LEU A 280 13.78 -6.59 10.22
N VAL A 281 14.73 -6.46 9.29
CA VAL A 281 15.94 -5.63 9.50
C VAL A 281 15.58 -4.18 9.86
N LEU A 282 14.40 -3.71 9.44
CA LEU A 282 13.89 -2.37 9.72
C LEU A 282 13.12 -2.24 11.05
N GLY A 283 12.84 -3.36 11.74
CA GLY A 283 11.93 -3.37 12.89
C GLY A 283 12.37 -2.48 14.04
N GLY A 284 13.67 -2.51 14.39
CA GLY A 284 14.20 -1.72 15.50
C GLY A 284 14.15 -0.21 15.26
N GLU A 285 14.38 0.23 14.02
CA GLU A 285 14.25 1.64 13.64
C GLU A 285 12.79 2.08 13.58
N LEU A 286 11.91 1.23 13.04
CA LEU A 286 10.47 1.49 13.00
C LEU A 286 9.89 1.68 14.39
N ASP A 287 10.34 0.90 15.36
CA ASP A 287 9.95 1.05 16.76
C ASP A 287 10.37 2.41 17.35
N ASN A 288 11.49 2.99 16.91
CA ASN A 288 11.90 4.32 17.34
C ASN A 288 10.94 5.39 16.79
N ILE A 289 10.60 5.32 15.50
CA ILE A 289 9.70 6.29 14.86
C ILE A 289 8.28 6.19 15.46
N ILE A 290 7.80 4.98 15.73
CA ILE A 290 6.51 4.79 16.40
C ILE A 290 6.54 5.37 17.82
N ARG A 291 7.63 5.18 18.58
CA ARG A 291 7.80 5.82 19.90
C ARG A 291 7.80 7.35 19.81
N GLU A 292 8.42 7.92 18.79
CA GLU A 292 8.40 9.36 18.53
C GLU A 292 6.97 9.86 18.30
N PHE A 293 6.21 9.20 17.41
CA PHE A 293 4.81 9.57 17.15
C PHE A 293 3.95 9.45 18.42
N MET A 294 4.18 8.40 19.21
CA MET A 294 3.48 8.16 20.48
C MET A 294 3.96 9.07 21.63
N SER A 295 4.98 9.91 21.43
CA SER A 295 5.35 10.92 22.43
C SER A 295 4.38 12.12 22.42
N VAL A 296 3.62 12.28 21.34
CA VAL A 296 2.54 13.26 21.26
C VAL A 296 1.33 12.74 22.02
N GLN A 297 1.02 13.38 23.14
CA GLN A 297 -0.05 12.96 24.06
C GLN A 297 -1.40 12.71 23.37
N LYS A 298 -1.75 13.54 22.37
CA LYS A 298 -3.00 13.38 21.63
C LYS A 298 -3.01 12.11 20.77
N ILE A 299 -1.90 11.81 20.08
CA ILE A 299 -1.75 10.59 19.27
C ILE A 299 -1.77 9.36 20.18
N GLU A 300 -1.03 9.40 21.29
CA GLU A 300 -0.95 8.31 22.26
C GLU A 300 -2.33 7.95 22.84
N SER A 301 -3.08 8.95 23.28
CA SER A 301 -4.45 8.77 23.78
C SER A 301 -5.37 8.12 22.75
N ILE A 302 -5.38 8.63 21.50
CA ILE A 302 -6.23 8.09 20.43
C ILE A 302 -5.82 6.65 20.10
N GLN A 303 -4.51 6.37 20.04
CA GLN A 303 -4.02 5.03 19.76
C GLN A 303 -4.36 4.04 20.90
N GLY A 304 -4.36 4.50 22.15
CA GLY A 304 -4.84 3.72 23.30
C GLY A 304 -6.31 3.33 23.15
N ASP A 305 -7.15 4.27 22.73
CA ASP A 305 -8.56 4.02 22.45
C ASP A 305 -8.75 3.06 21.27
N ILE A 306 -8.04 3.27 20.16
CA ILE A 306 -8.03 2.36 18.99
C ILE A 306 -7.69 0.94 19.43
N ARG A 307 -6.62 0.78 20.21
CA ARG A 307 -6.15 -0.53 20.67
C ARG A 307 -7.18 -1.21 21.56
N ARG A 308 -7.80 -0.47 22.49
CA ARG A 308 -8.87 -1.01 23.35
C ARG A 308 -10.05 -1.49 22.52
N ASP A 309 -10.54 -0.63 21.62
CA ASP A 309 -11.70 -0.91 20.78
C ASP A 309 -11.43 -2.13 19.87
N PHE A 310 -10.21 -2.23 19.33
CA PHE A 310 -9.76 -3.35 18.51
C PHE A 310 -9.63 -4.66 19.31
N LEU A 311 -9.06 -4.64 20.51
CA LEU A 311 -8.95 -5.84 21.36
C LEU A 311 -10.32 -6.37 21.81
N LEU A 312 -11.28 -5.48 22.08
CA LEU A 312 -12.66 -5.87 22.37
C LEU A 312 -13.30 -6.58 21.18
N TYR A 313 -13.11 -6.03 19.97
CA TYR A 313 -13.54 -6.66 18.73
C TYR A 313 -12.93 -8.06 18.56
N GLU A 314 -11.63 -8.21 18.79
CA GLU A 314 -10.96 -9.52 18.66
C GLU A 314 -11.44 -10.53 19.69
N ALA A 315 -11.68 -10.11 20.94
CA ALA A 315 -12.25 -10.97 21.98
C ALA A 315 -13.64 -11.47 21.59
N GLU A 316 -14.49 -10.58 21.05
CA GLU A 316 -15.81 -10.98 20.54
C GLU A 316 -15.72 -11.92 19.33
N PHE A 317 -14.75 -11.68 18.43
CA PHE A 317 -14.52 -12.54 17.28
C PHE A 317 -14.12 -13.95 17.71
N VAL A 318 -13.15 -14.08 18.62
CA VAL A 318 -12.70 -15.37 19.15
C VAL A 318 -13.82 -16.10 19.89
N ALA A 319 -14.63 -15.40 20.69
CA ALA A 319 -15.74 -16.01 21.41
C ALA A 319 -16.84 -16.59 20.50
N ARG A 320 -16.91 -16.17 19.24
CA ARG A 320 -17.90 -16.63 18.24
C ARG A 320 -17.34 -17.64 17.25
N SER A 321 -16.03 -17.90 17.27
CA SER A 321 -15.30 -18.75 16.31
C SER A 321 -15.11 -20.16 16.86
#